data_AF-A0A0U5JGR7-F1
#
_entry.id   AF-A0A0U5JGR7-F1
#
_cell.length_a   1.000
_cell.length_b   1.000
_cell.length_c   1.000
_cell.angle_alpha   90.00
_cell.angle_beta   90.00
_cell.angle_gamma   90.00
#
_symmetry.space_group_name_H-M   'P 1'
#
loop_
_entity.id
_entity.type
_entity.pdbx_description
1 polymer ?
#
loop_
_entity_poly.entity_id
_entity_poly.type
_entity_poly.pdbx_seq_one_letter_code
_entity_poly.pdbx_strand_id
1 'polypeptide(L)'
;MSDFNFKQLKLIIQKINDYRKGKIYLAWLISDIESLINILEDPNEDWKADLRTSWLDLEEVYAFALADEKEHLDQKDIRIIDEGLHKLETLIGDQLKTIKSPEDDC
;
A
#
# COMPACT_ATOMS: atom_id res chain seq x y z
N MET A 1 12.46 -3.37 -13.66
CA MET A 1 11.85 -3.93 -12.44
C MET A 1 11.82 -5.44 -12.56
N SER A 2 12.18 -6.19 -11.53
CA SER A 2 12.18 -7.67 -11.59
C SER A 2 10.76 -8.24 -11.60
N ASP A 3 10.60 -9.46 -12.15
CA ASP A 3 9.35 -10.23 -12.05
C ASP A 3 8.92 -10.45 -10.60
N PHE A 4 9.90 -10.55 -9.70
CA PHE A 4 9.67 -10.64 -8.27
C PHE A 4 8.99 -9.38 -7.75
N ASN A 5 9.56 -8.19 -7.99
CA ASN A 5 8.96 -6.92 -7.58
C ASN A 5 7.57 -6.74 -8.17
N PHE A 6 7.39 -7.04 -9.46
CA PHE A 6 6.10 -6.95 -10.12
C PHE A 6 5.02 -7.79 -9.42
N LYS A 7 5.36 -9.02 -8.99
CA LYS A 7 4.45 -9.88 -8.22
C LYS A 7 4.14 -9.28 -6.83
N GLN A 8 5.14 -8.72 -6.14
CA GLN A 8 4.90 -8.11 -4.82
C GLN A 8 3.97 -6.90 -4.92
N LEU A 9 4.18 -6.04 -5.92
CA LEU A 9 3.31 -4.86 -6.13
C LEU A 9 1.88 -5.25 -6.47
N LYS A 10 1.68 -6.28 -7.30
CA LYS A 10 0.34 -6.83 -7.55
C LYS A 10 -0.29 -7.41 -6.28
N LEU A 11 0.51 -8.05 -5.43
CA LEU A 11 0.03 -8.59 -4.17
C LEU A 11 -0.39 -7.47 -3.20
N ILE A 12 0.33 -6.36 -3.14
CA ILE A 12 -0.10 -5.17 -2.37
C ILE A 12 -1.48 -4.70 -2.83
N ILE A 13 -1.69 -4.52 -4.14
CA ILE A 13 -3.00 -4.14 -4.69
C ILE A 13 -4.09 -5.15 -4.32
N GLN A 14 -3.79 -6.44 -4.35
CA GLN A 14 -4.74 -7.47 -3.94
C GLN A 14 -5.10 -7.36 -2.45
N LYS A 15 -4.12 -7.10 -1.57
CA LYS A 15 -4.36 -6.91 -0.13
C LYS A 15 -5.21 -5.68 0.15
N ILE A 16 -4.96 -4.56 -0.53
CA ILE A 16 -5.81 -3.35 -0.45
C ILE A 16 -7.25 -3.68 -0.83
N ASN A 17 -7.45 -4.44 -1.91
CA ASN A 17 -8.79 -4.87 -2.33
C ASN A 17 -9.46 -5.82 -1.34
N ASP A 18 -8.71 -6.73 -0.72
CA ASP A 18 -9.25 -7.64 0.29
C ASP A 18 -9.64 -6.89 1.57
N TYR A 19 -8.87 -5.86 1.97
CA TYR A 19 -9.23 -4.96 3.07
C TYR A 19 -10.52 -4.20 2.78
N ARG A 20 -10.62 -3.55 1.60
CA ARG A 20 -11.83 -2.82 1.19
C ARG A 20 -13.09 -3.70 1.12
N LYS A 21 -12.91 -4.99 0.87
CA LYS A 21 -13.99 -6.00 0.86
C LYS A 21 -14.28 -6.58 2.26
N GLY A 22 -13.60 -6.11 3.30
CA GLY A 22 -13.76 -6.58 4.67
C GLY A 22 -13.25 -8.01 4.91
N LYS A 23 -12.36 -8.53 4.03
CA LYS A 23 -11.82 -9.89 4.17
C LYS A 23 -10.62 -9.97 5.12
N ILE A 24 -9.91 -8.86 5.30
CA ILE A 24 -8.78 -8.74 6.23
C ILE A 24 -8.93 -7.46 7.04
N TYR A 25 -8.35 -7.45 8.24
CA TYR A 25 -8.33 -6.29 9.13
C TYR A 25 -7.18 -5.34 8.79
N LEU A 26 -7.31 -4.08 9.21
CA LEU A 26 -6.30 -3.03 8.96
C LEU A 26 -4.90 -3.44 9.44
N ALA A 27 -4.80 -4.03 10.63
CA ALA A 27 -3.54 -4.52 11.18
C ALA A 27 -2.81 -5.52 10.25
N TRP A 28 -3.59 -6.40 9.61
CA TRP A 28 -3.04 -7.43 8.72
C TRP A 28 -2.60 -6.80 7.39
N LEU A 29 -3.39 -5.85 6.89
CA LEU A 29 -3.03 -5.08 5.71
C LEU A 29 -1.71 -4.34 5.91
N ILE A 30 -1.56 -3.63 7.02
CA ILE A 30 -0.35 -2.87 7.35
C ILE A 30 0.87 -3.79 7.36
N SER A 31 0.80 -4.89 8.11
CA SER A 31 1.91 -5.85 8.23
C SER A 31 2.27 -6.51 6.89
N ASP A 32 1.25 -6.86 6.08
CA ASP A 32 1.46 -7.42 4.75
C ASP A 32 2.14 -6.40 3.82
N ILE A 33 1.66 -5.16 3.78
CA ILE A 33 2.23 -4.11 2.91
C ILE A 33 3.69 -3.82 3.30
N GLU A 34 3.98 -3.67 4.60
CA GLU A 34 5.34 -3.43 5.08
C GLU A 34 6.30 -4.53 4.61
N SER A 35 5.91 -5.78 4.82
CA SER A 35 6.68 -6.95 4.42
C SER A 35 6.95 -6.95 2.92
N LEU A 36 5.93 -6.67 2.10
CA LEU A 36 6.02 -6.66 0.64
C LEU A 36 6.89 -5.51 0.12
N ILE A 37 6.87 -4.34 0.75
CA ILE A 37 7.76 -3.21 0.41
C ILE A 37 9.21 -3.52 0.79
N ASN A 38 9.43 -4.15 1.94
CA ASN A 38 10.76 -4.41 2.48
C ASN A 38 11.56 -5.42 1.64
N ILE A 39 10.87 -6.38 1.01
CA ILE A 39 11.52 -7.42 0.18
C ILE A 39 11.78 -6.98 -1.26
N LEU A 40 11.35 -5.79 -1.70
CA LEU A 40 11.59 -5.32 -3.06
C LEU A 40 13.10 -5.26 -3.37
N GLU A 41 13.48 -5.82 -4.52
CA GLU A 41 14.86 -5.86 -5.03
C GLU A 41 15.20 -4.55 -5.75
N ASP A 42 16.26 -3.86 -5.31
CA ASP A 42 16.80 -2.63 -5.92
C ASP A 42 15.73 -1.63 -6.41
N PRO A 43 14.74 -1.24 -5.58
CA PRO A 43 13.75 -0.24 -5.98
C PRO A 43 14.40 1.13 -6.14
N ASN A 44 13.77 2.02 -6.91
CA ASN A 44 14.09 3.45 -6.82
C ASN A 44 13.79 3.93 -5.38
N GLU A 45 14.80 4.47 -4.70
CA GLU A 45 14.70 4.81 -3.27
C GLU A 45 13.73 5.95 -2.98
N ASP A 46 13.64 6.96 -3.87
CA ASP A 46 12.70 8.07 -3.72
C ASP A 46 11.25 7.56 -3.81
N TRP A 47 10.96 6.74 -4.83
CA TRP A 47 9.65 6.10 -4.98
C TRP A 47 9.33 5.14 -3.81
N LYS A 48 10.31 4.40 -3.30
CA LYS A 48 10.13 3.55 -2.12
C LYS A 48 9.83 4.38 -0.87
N ALA A 49 10.46 5.55 -0.73
CA ALA A 49 10.20 6.48 0.36
C ALA A 49 8.77 7.05 0.29
N ASP A 50 8.29 7.40 -0.89
CA ASP A 50 6.90 7.86 -1.10
C ASP A 50 5.87 6.77 -0.76
N LEU A 51 6.15 5.51 -1.16
CA LEU A 51 5.35 4.36 -0.77
C LEU A 51 5.32 4.16 0.74
N ARG A 52 6.50 4.21 1.39
CA ARG A 52 6.60 4.07 2.85
C ARG A 52 5.88 5.18 3.60
N THR A 53 5.94 6.41 3.09
CA THR A 53 5.21 7.53 3.69
C THR A 53 3.70 7.29 3.62
N SER A 54 3.21 6.83 2.47
CA SER A 54 1.78 6.51 2.31
C SER A 54 1.34 5.33 3.18
N TRP A 55 2.21 4.33 3.41
CA TRP A 55 1.97 3.24 4.35
C TRP A 55 1.99 3.71 5.81
N LEU A 56 2.88 4.64 6.16
CA LEU A 56 3.00 5.18 7.52
C LEU A 56 1.72 5.90 7.94
N ASP A 57 1.04 6.60 7.02
CA ASP A 57 -0.28 7.21 7.28
C ASP A 57 -1.27 6.18 7.87
N LEU A 58 -1.25 4.91 7.41
CA LEU A 58 -2.12 3.84 7.91
C LEU A 58 -1.66 3.35 9.29
N GLU A 59 -0.35 3.13 9.44
CA GLU A 59 0.24 2.63 10.67
C GLU A 59 0.05 3.61 11.82
N GLU A 60 0.22 4.92 11.58
CA GLU A 60 0.00 5.94 12.60
C GLU A 60 -1.45 5.96 13.07
N VAL A 61 -2.43 5.97 12.14
CA VAL A 61 -3.86 5.93 12.52
C VAL A 61 -4.17 4.68 13.34
N TYR A 62 -3.66 3.53 12.93
CA TYR A 62 -3.87 2.28 13.66
C TYR A 62 -3.21 2.30 15.05
N ALA A 63 -1.97 2.78 15.15
CA ALA A 63 -1.24 2.90 16.41
C ALA A 63 -1.93 3.88 17.38
N PHE A 64 -2.43 5.01 16.89
CA PHE A 64 -3.20 5.96 17.70
C PHE A 64 -4.53 5.36 18.17
N ALA A 65 -5.25 4.65 17.30
CA ALA A 65 -6.48 3.99 17.68
C ALA A 65 -6.27 2.93 18.78
N LEU A 66 -5.17 2.17 18.71
CA LEU A 66 -4.78 1.23 19.77
C LEU A 66 -4.41 1.94 21.07
N ALA A 67 -3.63 3.03 20.99
CA ALA A 67 -3.18 3.77 22.16
C ALA A 67 -4.31 4.49 22.90
N ASP A 68 -5.34 4.93 22.17
CA ASP A 68 -6.53 5.60 22.68
C ASP A 68 -7.67 4.59 23.00
N GLU A 69 -7.39 3.28 22.91
CA GLU A 69 -8.34 2.19 23.14
C GLU A 69 -9.67 2.35 22.36
N LYS A 70 -9.59 2.93 21.15
CA LYS A 70 -10.77 3.15 20.30
C LYS A 70 -11.39 1.81 19.91
N GLU A 71 -12.66 1.62 20.27
CA GLU A 71 -13.44 0.47 19.78
C GLU A 71 -13.69 0.57 18.26
N HIS A 72 -13.77 1.80 17.74
CA HIS A 72 -14.06 2.09 16.34
C HIS A 72 -13.26 3.29 15.82
N LEU A 73 -12.87 3.22 14.55
CA LEU A 73 -12.26 4.33 13.82
C LEU A 73 -13.32 5.39 13.50
N ASP A 74 -12.98 6.66 13.73
CA ASP A 74 -13.87 7.76 13.40
C ASP A 74 -13.76 8.17 11.92
N GLN A 75 -14.58 9.14 11.49
CA GLN A 75 -14.58 9.58 10.09
C GLN A 75 -13.25 10.17 9.64
N LYS A 76 -12.49 10.80 10.55
CA LYS A 76 -11.18 11.37 10.23
C LYS A 76 -10.16 10.25 10.02
N ASP A 77 -10.16 9.27 10.91
CA ASP A 77 -9.30 8.08 10.80
C ASP A 77 -9.53 7.35 9.47
N ILE A 78 -10.80 7.11 9.13
CA ILE A 78 -11.19 6.45 7.88
C ILE A 78 -10.71 7.23 6.65
N ARG A 79 -10.83 8.57 6.66
CA ARG A 79 -10.35 9.42 5.55
C ARG A 79 -8.85 9.31 5.35
N ILE A 80 -8.06 9.34 6.42
CA ILE A 80 -6.60 9.22 6.34
C ILE A 80 -6.22 7.85 5.76
N ILE A 81 -6.88 6.78 6.20
CA ILE A 81 -6.67 5.44 5.66
C ILE A 81 -7.01 5.39 4.16
N ASP A 82 -8.18 5.91 3.77
CA ASP A 82 -8.61 5.90 2.37
C ASP A 82 -7.65 6.71 1.47
N GLU A 83 -7.19 7.87 1.94
CA GLU A 83 -6.19 8.69 1.24
C GLU A 83 -4.85 7.96 1.11
N GLY A 84 -4.34 7.37 2.19
CA GLY A 84 -3.09 6.59 2.18
C GLY A 84 -3.17 5.39 1.22
N LEU A 85 -4.28 4.64 1.25
CA LEU A 85 -4.54 3.54 0.33
C LEU A 85 -4.61 4.02 -1.13
N HIS A 86 -5.27 5.14 -1.38
CA HIS A 86 -5.35 5.70 -2.73
C HIS A 86 -3.98 6.14 -3.26
N LYS A 87 -3.14 6.77 -2.42
CA LYS A 87 -1.76 7.13 -2.79
C LYS A 87 -0.93 5.89 -3.10
N LEU A 88 -0.99 4.85 -2.25
CA LEU A 88 -0.31 3.57 -2.49
C LEU A 88 -0.71 2.96 -3.85
N GLU A 89 -2.01 2.89 -4.13
CA GLU A 89 -2.50 2.37 -5.41
C GLU A 89 -2.04 3.19 -6.61
N THR A 90 -1.99 4.52 -6.47
CA THR A 90 -1.56 5.42 -7.54
C THR A 90 -0.07 5.23 -7.83
N LEU A 91 0.79 5.28 -6.80
CA LEU A 91 2.23 5.07 -6.91
C LEU A 91 2.56 3.70 -7.51
N ILE A 92 1.87 2.66 -7.07
CA ILE A 92 2.03 1.30 -7.61
C ILE A 92 1.52 1.23 -9.05
N GLY A 93 0.33 1.78 -9.31
CA GLY A 93 -0.28 1.77 -10.64
C GLY A 93 0.59 2.45 -11.68
N ASP A 94 1.18 3.59 -11.35
CA ASP A 94 2.08 4.31 -12.26
C ASP A 94 3.39 3.56 -12.44
N GLN A 95 3.96 3.00 -11.37
CA GLN A 95 5.14 2.13 -11.46
C GLN A 95 4.90 0.86 -12.31
N LEU A 96 3.68 0.34 -12.34
CA LEU A 96 3.31 -0.80 -13.18
C LEU A 96 3.03 -0.39 -14.64
N LYS A 97 2.57 0.84 -14.90
CA LYS A 97 2.30 1.38 -16.25
C LYS A 97 3.57 1.79 -16.98
N THR A 98 4.57 2.33 -16.28
CA THR A 98 5.88 2.66 -16.87
C THR A 98 6.57 1.45 -17.50
N ILE A 99 6.09 0.24 -17.20
CA ILE A 99 6.58 -1.03 -17.73
C ILE A 99 5.77 -1.50 -18.96
N LYS A 100 4.53 -1.03 -19.15
CA LYS A 100 3.61 -1.43 -20.24
C LYS A 100 3.72 -0.61 -21.54
N SER A 101 4.75 0.21 -21.71
CA SER A 101 5.00 0.92 -22.97
C SER A 101 6.51 0.89 -23.23
N PRO A 102 6.96 0.11 -24.23
CA PRO A 102 7.09 0.66 -25.58
C PRO A 102 6.79 -0.26 -26.80
N GLU A 103 6.14 -1.43 -26.68
CA GLU A 103 6.02 -2.37 -27.84
C GLU A 103 4.71 -3.19 -27.95
N ASP A 104 3.59 -2.79 -27.33
CA ASP A 104 2.29 -3.47 -27.57
C ASP A 104 1.51 -2.92 -28.80
N ASP A 105 2.15 -2.10 -29.64
CA ASP A 105 1.69 -1.75 -31.00
C ASP A 105 2.62 -2.42 -32.03
N CYS A 106 2.38 -3.72 -32.31
CA CYS A 106 2.83 -4.40 -33.52
C CYS A 106 1.62 -5.02 -34.23
#